data_AF-A0A2S5RCZ6-F1
#
_entry.id   AF-A0A2S5RCZ6-F1
#
_cell.length_a   1.000
_cell.length_b   1.000
_cell.length_c   1.000
_cell.angle_alpha   90.00
_cell.angle_beta   90.00
_cell.angle_gamma   90.00
#
_symmetry.space_group_name_H-M   'P 1'
#
loop_
_entity.id
_entity.type
_entity.pdbx_description
1 polymer ?
#
loop_
_entity_poly.entity_id
_entity_poly.type
_entity_poly.pdbx_seq_one_letter_code
_entity_poly.pdbx_strand_id
1 'polypeptide(L)'
;MKDFKKNKNIFMVWSHASMTWFSHFKQIKYIVQTGMTAALLVAIGMTTAFIKISDNVVFQAADGVYLALIPLIPGPMMLVAGLIYPTIIDLAAASFITIPAGIIVHILMFVVCKTLAKLITGYGAIPIACSLVLIYVLNAYLINLSTGTAHSAAITELTIDGIQYGVSTVFGVALFWAMNRKAFKKFLADEFPDPQAQLKVKMAANKNLEQAIEQQHLQN
;
A
#
# COMPACT_ATOMS: atom_id res chain seq x y z
N MET A 1 -31.66 5.96 13.70
CA MET A 1 -31.59 4.48 13.72
C MET A 1 -30.91 3.84 12.49
N LYS A 2 -30.87 4.48 11.30
CA LYS A 2 -30.15 3.94 10.13
C LYS A 2 -28.61 3.99 10.28
N ASP A 3 -28.07 4.97 11.00
CA ASP A 3 -26.61 5.14 11.16
C ASP A 3 -25.94 4.10 12.08
N PHE A 4 -26.67 3.57 13.06
CA PHE A 4 -26.15 2.51 13.95
C PHE A 4 -25.98 1.16 13.24
N LYS A 5 -26.80 0.86 12.23
CA LYS A 5 -26.65 -0.35 11.39
C LYS A 5 -25.44 -0.27 10.46
N LYS A 6 -25.06 0.93 10.01
CA LYS A 6 -23.88 1.14 9.16
C LYS A 6 -22.58 0.93 9.95
N ASN A 7 -22.54 1.40 11.21
CA ASN A 7 -21.36 1.25 12.07
C ASN A 7 -21.12 -0.19 12.55
N LYS A 8 -22.18 -0.97 12.83
CA LYS A 8 -22.06 -2.39 13.16
C LYS A 8 -21.49 -3.22 12.00
N ASN A 9 -21.88 -2.93 10.76
CA ASN A 9 -21.34 -3.58 9.57
C ASN A 9 -19.84 -3.28 9.38
N ILE A 10 -19.40 -2.05 9.66
CA ILE A 10 -17.98 -1.70 9.59
C ILE A 10 -17.19 -2.52 10.61
N PHE A 11 -17.60 -2.53 11.88
CA PHE A 11 -16.88 -3.27 12.93
C PHE A 11 -16.84 -4.79 12.68
N MET A 12 -17.91 -5.38 12.14
CA MET A 12 -17.95 -6.80 11.78
C MET A 12 -17.03 -7.15 10.59
N VAL A 13 -16.94 -6.25 9.58
CA VAL A 13 -16.01 -6.40 8.45
C VAL A 13 -14.55 -6.38 8.92
N TRP A 14 -14.21 -5.55 9.89
CA TRP A 14 -12.85 -5.49 10.46
C TRP A 14 -12.48 -6.74 11.27
N SER A 15 -13.43 -7.32 12.02
CA SER A 15 -13.20 -8.54 12.81
C SER A 15 -13.01 -9.80 11.97
N HIS A 16 -13.71 -9.95 10.85
CA HIS A 16 -13.44 -11.05 9.92
C HIS A 16 -12.20 -10.81 9.04
N ALA A 17 -11.89 -9.56 8.70
CA ALA A 17 -10.71 -9.22 7.90
C ALA A 17 -9.38 -9.56 8.59
N SER A 18 -9.28 -9.40 9.91
CA SER A 18 -8.07 -9.73 10.68
C SER A 18 -7.82 -11.24 10.79
N MET A 19 -8.86 -12.06 10.91
CA MET A 19 -8.74 -13.52 10.95
C MET A 19 -8.38 -14.15 9.59
N THR A 20 -8.77 -13.52 8.47
CA THR A 20 -8.34 -13.90 7.11
C THR A 20 -6.95 -13.38 6.74
N TRP A 21 -6.40 -12.42 7.49
CA TRP A 21 -5.13 -11.75 7.21
C TRP A 21 -3.95 -12.73 7.24
N PHE A 22 -3.89 -13.55 8.29
CA PHE A 22 -2.87 -14.59 8.45
C PHE A 22 -3.06 -15.77 7.49
N SER A 23 -4.28 -15.99 6.95
CA SER A 23 -4.49 -17.07 5.98
C SER A 23 -3.89 -16.75 4.61
N HIS A 24 -3.67 -15.48 4.27
CA HIS A 24 -3.04 -15.09 2.99
C HIS A 24 -1.57 -15.49 2.96
N PHE A 25 -0.86 -15.37 4.10
CA PHE A 25 0.55 -15.77 4.23
C PHE A 25 0.77 -17.29 4.19
N LYS A 26 -0.29 -18.11 4.19
CA LYS A 26 -0.17 -19.57 3.99
C LYS A 26 -0.03 -19.97 2.52
N GLN A 27 -0.36 -19.07 1.58
CA GLN A 27 -0.28 -19.37 0.16
C GLN A 27 1.09 -18.99 -0.39
N ILE A 28 1.84 -19.98 -0.90
CA ILE A 28 3.16 -19.78 -1.51
C ILE A 28 3.10 -18.72 -2.63
N LYS A 29 2.06 -18.77 -3.47
CA LYS A 29 1.85 -17.80 -4.56
C LYS A 29 1.83 -16.35 -4.04
N TYR A 30 1.15 -16.11 -2.92
CA TYR A 30 1.02 -14.79 -2.32
C TYR A 30 2.35 -14.26 -1.78
N ILE A 31 3.15 -15.12 -1.13
CA ILE A 31 4.50 -14.76 -0.66
C ILE A 31 5.39 -14.40 -1.86
N VAL A 32 5.39 -15.24 -2.90
CA VAL A 32 6.20 -15.03 -4.11
C VAL A 32 5.82 -13.71 -4.79
N GLN A 33 4.52 -13.44 -4.97
CA GLN A 33 4.04 -12.18 -5.55
C GLN A 33 4.40 -10.95 -4.69
N THR A 34 4.34 -11.07 -3.36
CA THR A 34 4.79 -10.01 -2.44
C THR A 34 6.28 -9.73 -2.64
N GLY A 35 7.09 -10.78 -2.71
CA GLY A 35 8.53 -10.68 -2.96
C GLY A 35 8.84 -10.07 -4.33
N MET A 36 8.13 -10.47 -5.38
CA MET A 36 8.27 -9.88 -6.72
C MET A 36 7.89 -8.40 -6.73
N THR A 37 6.82 -8.01 -6.04
CA THR A 37 6.40 -6.61 -5.96
C THR A 37 7.41 -5.77 -5.19
N ALA A 38 7.93 -6.28 -4.06
CA ALA A 38 9.00 -5.61 -3.31
C ALA A 38 10.28 -5.47 -4.16
N ALA A 39 10.68 -6.54 -4.86
CA ALA A 39 11.84 -6.51 -5.75
C ALA A 39 11.66 -5.51 -6.90
N LEU A 40 10.46 -5.41 -7.46
CA LEU A 40 10.13 -4.41 -8.48
C LEU A 40 10.26 -2.98 -7.92
N LEU A 41 9.74 -2.72 -6.72
CA LEU A 41 9.85 -1.41 -6.08
C LEU A 41 11.32 -1.05 -5.78
N VAL A 42 12.12 -2.01 -5.29
CA VAL A 42 13.56 -1.83 -5.09
C VAL A 42 14.26 -1.54 -6.41
N ALA A 43 13.99 -2.31 -7.46
CA ALA A 43 14.61 -2.12 -8.78
C ALA A 43 14.30 -0.73 -9.35
N ILE A 44 13.05 -0.29 -9.26
CA ILE A 44 12.65 1.06 -9.67
C ILE A 44 13.34 2.10 -8.77
N GLY A 45 13.32 1.93 -7.45
CA GLY A 45 13.94 2.87 -6.50
C GLY A 45 15.43 3.04 -6.76
N MET A 46 16.18 1.95 -6.90
CA MET A 46 17.61 1.98 -7.18
C MET A 46 17.93 2.53 -8.57
N THR A 47 17.11 2.24 -9.58
CA THR A 47 17.33 2.77 -10.94
C THR A 47 17.05 4.27 -10.99
N THR A 48 15.99 4.71 -10.31
CA THR A 48 15.61 6.12 -10.24
C THR A 48 16.55 6.92 -9.34
N ALA A 49 17.26 6.25 -8.42
CA ALA A 49 18.36 6.84 -7.66
C ALA A 49 19.50 7.40 -8.52
N PHE A 50 19.71 6.87 -9.74
CA PHE A 50 20.69 7.42 -10.68
C PHE A 50 20.23 8.69 -11.38
N ILE A 51 18.92 8.99 -11.37
CA ILE A 51 18.36 10.19 -11.98
C ILE A 51 18.36 11.29 -10.91
N LYS A 52 19.45 12.04 -10.87
CA LYS A 52 19.60 13.18 -9.95
C LYS A 52 18.98 14.43 -10.58
N ILE A 53 18.02 15.02 -9.88
CA ILE A 53 17.46 16.34 -10.24
C ILE A 53 18.41 17.44 -9.73
N SER A 54 19.10 17.18 -8.61
CA SER A 54 20.13 18.04 -8.02
C SER A 54 21.11 17.18 -7.21
N ASP A 55 22.19 17.76 -6.69
CA ASP A 55 23.26 17.03 -5.97
C ASP A 55 22.72 16.19 -4.80
N ASN A 56 21.64 16.65 -4.17
CA ASN A 56 20.98 16.01 -3.02
C ASN A 56 19.54 15.55 -3.30
N VAL A 57 19.00 15.79 -4.51
CA VAL A 57 17.60 15.48 -4.82
C VAL A 57 17.54 14.30 -5.78
N VAL A 58 17.05 13.19 -5.26
CA VAL A 58 16.88 11.94 -5.99
C VAL A 58 15.46 11.82 -6.51
N PHE A 59 15.29 11.41 -7.76
CA PHE A 59 13.98 11.08 -8.31
C PHE A 59 13.54 9.74 -7.70
N GLN A 60 12.61 9.72 -6.73
CA GLN A 60 12.14 8.48 -6.11
C GLN A 60 10.76 8.06 -6.63
N ALA A 61 10.70 7.61 -7.89
CA ALA A 61 9.43 7.18 -8.50
C ALA A 61 8.83 5.92 -7.84
N ALA A 62 9.64 5.18 -7.07
CA ALA A 62 9.20 3.99 -6.34
C ALA A 62 8.04 4.28 -5.39
N ASP A 63 8.03 5.42 -4.69
CA ASP A 63 6.95 5.78 -3.77
C ASP A 63 5.65 6.07 -4.52
N GLY A 64 5.75 6.69 -5.70
CA GLY A 64 4.61 6.88 -6.60
C GLY A 64 4.02 5.54 -7.06
N VAL A 65 4.88 4.59 -7.45
CA VAL A 65 4.44 3.23 -7.84
C VAL A 65 3.80 2.51 -6.66
N TYR A 66 4.43 2.57 -5.50
CA TYR A 66 3.93 2.00 -4.26
C TYR A 66 2.52 2.52 -3.94
N LEU A 67 2.35 3.84 -3.89
CA LEU A 67 1.06 4.48 -3.60
C LEU A 67 -0.02 4.18 -4.64
N ALA A 68 0.34 4.06 -5.92
CA ALA A 68 -0.60 3.70 -6.98
C ALA A 68 -1.12 2.26 -6.84
N LEU A 69 -0.27 1.34 -6.38
CA LEU A 69 -0.60 -0.08 -6.22
C LEU A 69 -1.45 -0.37 -4.97
N ILE A 70 -1.31 0.41 -3.89
CA ILE A 70 -2.09 0.25 -2.64
C ILE A 70 -3.61 0.18 -2.85
N PRO A 71 -4.26 1.09 -3.60
CA PRO A 71 -5.70 1.03 -3.85
C PRO A 71 -6.09 -0.06 -4.85
N LEU A 72 -5.16 -0.54 -5.68
CA LEU A 72 -5.43 -1.53 -6.73
C LEU A 72 -5.34 -2.97 -6.21
N ILE A 73 -4.33 -3.28 -5.39
CA ILE A 73 -4.08 -4.64 -4.89
C ILE A 73 -4.87 -4.84 -3.58
N PRO A 74 -5.80 -5.81 -3.51
CA PRO A 74 -6.50 -6.14 -2.28
C PRO A 74 -5.56 -6.84 -1.27
N GLY A 75 -5.78 -6.60 0.02
CA GLY A 75 -5.04 -7.27 1.09
C GLY A 75 -3.78 -6.53 1.60
N PRO A 76 -3.01 -7.17 2.50
CA PRO A 76 -1.84 -6.59 3.16
C PRO A 76 -0.52 -6.71 2.39
N MET A 77 -0.52 -7.26 1.19
CA MET A 77 0.69 -7.48 0.38
C MET A 77 1.52 -6.20 0.28
N MET A 78 0.84 -5.09 -0.01
CA MET A 78 1.49 -3.80 -0.14
C MET A 78 2.05 -3.29 1.19
N LEU A 79 1.46 -3.62 2.34
CA LEU A 79 2.06 -3.24 3.63
C LEU A 79 3.43 -3.92 3.79
N VAL A 80 3.52 -5.22 3.52
CA VAL A 80 4.80 -5.95 3.63
C VAL A 80 5.81 -5.45 2.61
N ALA A 81 5.39 -5.25 1.36
CA ALA A 81 6.26 -4.66 0.35
C ALA A 81 6.77 -3.27 0.77
N GLY A 82 5.88 -2.43 1.32
CA GLY A 82 6.17 -1.09 1.84
C GLY A 82 7.07 -1.06 3.07
N LEU A 83 7.28 -2.19 3.76
CA LEU A 83 8.29 -2.31 4.81
C LEU A 83 9.65 -2.72 4.23
N ILE A 84 9.64 -3.68 3.30
CA ILE A 84 10.85 -4.30 2.77
C ILE A 84 11.60 -3.34 1.83
N TYR A 85 10.92 -2.72 0.86
CA TYR A 85 11.60 -1.92 -0.15
C TYR A 85 12.33 -0.69 0.41
N PRO A 86 11.75 0.16 1.30
CA PRO A 86 12.47 1.31 1.81
C PRO A 86 13.63 0.87 2.71
N THR A 87 13.47 -0.21 3.47
CA THR A 87 14.56 -0.77 4.29
C THR A 87 15.76 -1.18 3.44
N ILE A 88 15.53 -1.80 2.27
CA ILE A 88 16.62 -2.18 1.36
C ILE A 88 17.28 -0.93 0.75
N ILE A 89 16.50 0.08 0.37
CA ILE A 89 17.03 1.34 -0.19
C ILE A 89 17.86 2.09 0.86
N ASP A 90 17.35 2.24 2.09
CA ASP A 90 18.04 2.90 3.19
C ASP A 90 19.35 2.17 3.54
N LEU A 91 19.34 0.83 3.51
CA LEU A 91 20.52 0.01 3.72
C LEU A 91 21.56 0.22 2.61
N ALA A 92 21.12 0.32 1.36
CA ALA A 92 21.99 0.61 0.23
C ALA A 92 22.55 2.04 0.27
N ALA A 93 21.80 3.00 0.82
CA ALA A 93 22.21 4.37 1.06
C ALA A 93 23.03 4.57 2.35
N ALA A 94 23.42 3.47 3.03
CA ALA A 94 24.17 3.47 4.29
C ALA A 94 23.51 4.29 5.43
N SER A 95 22.19 4.50 5.37
CA SER A 95 21.44 5.36 6.28
C SER A 95 20.72 4.53 7.35
N PHE A 96 21.48 3.81 8.17
CA PHE A 96 20.91 2.90 9.18
C PHE A 96 20.03 3.59 10.23
N ILE A 97 20.35 4.85 10.57
CA ILE A 97 19.65 5.62 11.61
C ILE A 97 18.23 5.99 11.15
N THR A 98 17.99 6.13 9.84
CA THR A 98 16.69 6.55 9.30
C THR A 98 15.73 5.40 9.06
N ILE A 99 16.18 4.14 9.09
CA ILE A 99 15.35 2.94 8.85
C ILE A 99 14.08 2.91 9.73
N PRO A 100 14.14 3.12 11.06
CA PRO A 100 12.94 3.06 11.89
C PRO A 100 11.92 4.14 11.51
N ALA A 101 12.40 5.35 11.21
CA ALA A 101 11.56 6.44 10.75
C ALA A 101 10.89 6.08 9.41
N GLY A 102 11.66 5.52 8.47
CA GLY A 102 11.13 5.15 7.16
C GLY A 102 10.07 4.07 7.22
N ILE A 103 10.26 3.04 8.04
CA ILE A 103 9.24 2.02 8.31
C ILE A 103 7.95 2.66 8.81
N ILE A 104 8.03 3.57 9.78
CA ILE A 104 6.85 4.23 10.35
C ILE A 104 6.11 5.06 9.30
N VAL A 105 6.84 5.86 8.52
CA VAL A 105 6.24 6.67 7.45
C VAL A 105 5.51 5.79 6.44
N HIS A 106 6.11 4.68 5.99
CA HIS A 106 5.50 3.80 5.00
C HIS A 106 4.28 3.03 5.53
N ILE A 107 4.28 2.67 6.82
CA ILE A 107 3.09 2.12 7.49
C ILE A 107 1.97 3.16 7.47
N LEU A 108 2.26 4.42 7.84
CA LEU A 108 1.28 5.50 7.83
C LEU A 108 0.75 5.77 6.42
N MET A 109 1.64 5.82 5.42
CA MET A 109 1.27 5.97 4.00
C MET A 109 0.32 4.87 3.56
N PHE A 110 0.60 3.62 3.92
CA PHE A 110 -0.28 2.48 3.63
C PHE A 110 -1.67 2.68 4.27
N VAL A 111 -1.70 2.93 5.57
CA VAL A 111 -2.96 3.04 6.33
C VAL A 111 -3.81 4.19 5.80
N VAL A 112 -3.21 5.37 5.61
CA VAL A 112 -3.90 6.55 5.10
C VAL A 112 -4.37 6.29 3.67
N CYS A 113 -3.51 5.84 2.76
CA CYS A 113 -3.92 5.59 1.39
C CYS A 113 -5.05 4.54 1.31
N LYS A 114 -4.93 3.43 2.03
CA LYS A 114 -5.93 2.34 2.01
C LYS A 114 -7.28 2.76 2.58
N THR A 115 -7.28 3.61 3.62
CA THR A 115 -8.51 4.11 4.24
C THR A 115 -9.16 5.21 3.41
N LEU A 116 -8.38 6.19 2.94
CA LEU A 116 -8.88 7.29 2.11
C LEU A 116 -9.33 6.83 0.72
N ALA A 117 -8.66 5.85 0.12
CA ALA A 117 -9.06 5.35 -1.20
C ALA A 117 -10.49 4.78 -1.22
N LYS A 118 -11.00 4.34 -0.06
CA LYS A 118 -12.40 3.91 0.11
C LYS A 118 -13.38 5.07 0.25
N LEU A 119 -12.91 6.26 0.65
CA LEU A 119 -13.74 7.44 0.91
C LEU A 119 -13.80 8.41 -0.28
N ILE A 120 -12.64 8.77 -0.85
CA ILE A 120 -12.50 9.88 -1.81
C ILE A 120 -11.91 9.46 -3.16
N THR A 121 -11.74 8.15 -3.40
CA THR A 121 -11.03 7.53 -4.54
C THR A 121 -9.50 7.63 -4.47
N GLY A 122 -8.81 6.78 -5.25
CA GLY A 122 -7.34 6.73 -5.30
C GLY A 122 -6.69 8.06 -5.73
N TYR A 123 -7.37 8.86 -6.55
CA TYR A 123 -6.84 10.14 -7.04
C TYR A 123 -6.60 11.16 -5.94
N GLY A 124 -7.47 11.20 -4.92
CA GLY A 124 -7.29 12.06 -3.74
C GLY A 124 -6.48 11.39 -2.64
N ALA A 125 -6.57 10.07 -2.52
CA ALA A 125 -5.86 9.31 -1.49
C ALA A 125 -4.33 9.31 -1.68
N ILE A 126 -3.85 9.24 -2.93
CA ILE A 126 -2.42 9.21 -3.25
C ILE A 126 -1.71 10.50 -2.82
N PRO A 127 -2.14 11.71 -3.22
CA PRO A 127 -1.52 12.95 -2.75
C PRO A 127 -1.52 13.09 -1.22
N ILE A 128 -2.62 12.73 -0.54
CA ILE A 128 -2.71 12.88 0.92
C ILE A 128 -1.83 11.87 1.65
N ALA A 129 -1.71 10.65 1.13
CA ALA A 129 -0.78 9.68 1.69
C ALA A 129 0.67 10.09 1.42
N CYS A 130 0.97 10.62 0.23
CA CYS A 130 2.31 11.08 -0.14
C CYS A 130 2.82 12.22 0.75
N SER A 131 1.93 13.09 1.25
CA SER A 131 2.35 14.21 2.11
C SER A 131 2.91 13.76 3.47
N LEU A 132 2.71 12.49 3.84
CA LEU A 132 3.31 11.93 5.07
C LEU A 132 4.84 11.82 4.99
N VAL A 133 5.42 11.89 3.80
CA VAL A 133 6.88 12.00 3.62
C VAL A 133 7.42 13.23 4.37
N LEU A 134 6.65 14.32 4.50
CA LEU A 134 7.05 15.51 5.26
C LEU A 134 7.30 15.25 6.76
N ILE A 135 6.97 14.07 7.29
CA ILE A 135 7.37 13.65 8.64
C ILE A 135 8.91 13.54 8.73
N TYR A 136 9.62 13.24 7.64
CA TYR A 136 11.07 13.22 7.61
C TYR A 136 11.68 14.58 7.92
N VAL A 137 11.04 15.69 7.54
CA VAL A 137 11.44 17.05 7.94
C VAL A 137 11.53 17.21 9.46
N LEU A 138 10.50 16.72 10.18
CA LEU A 138 10.50 16.75 11.64
C LEU A 138 11.60 15.83 12.21
N ASN A 139 11.79 14.65 11.62
CA ASN A 139 12.85 13.73 12.01
C ASN A 139 14.25 14.36 11.83
N ALA A 140 14.51 15.01 10.69
CA ALA A 140 15.76 15.71 10.40
C ALA A 140 16.03 16.86 11.38
N TYR A 141 14.99 17.61 11.77
CA TYR A 141 15.10 18.64 12.80
C TYR A 141 15.51 18.06 14.16
N LEU A 142 14.83 17.00 14.60
CA LEU A 142 15.05 16.41 15.93
C LEU A 142 16.43 15.75 16.07
N ILE A 143 16.91 15.07 15.02
CA ILE A 143 18.23 14.41 15.03
C ILE A 143 19.37 15.44 15.10
N ASN A 144 19.21 16.61 14.47
CA ASN A 144 20.23 17.66 14.40
C ASN A 144 20.07 18.74 15.48
N LEU A 145 19.22 18.50 16.49
CA LEU A 145 19.01 19.45 17.59
C LEU A 145 20.30 19.66 18.41
N SER A 146 21.07 18.59 18.63
CA SER A 146 22.30 18.61 19.43
C SER A 146 23.50 19.22 18.70
N THR A 147 23.47 19.29 17.37
CA THR A 147 24.56 19.81 16.53
C THR A 147 24.42 21.29 16.20
N GLY A 148 23.31 21.93 16.61
CA GLY A 148 23.01 23.34 16.28
C GLY A 148 22.65 23.59 14.82
N THR A 149 22.58 22.55 13.99
CA THR A 149 22.26 22.63 12.55
C THR A 149 20.81 22.25 12.23
N ALA A 150 19.96 22.03 13.25
CA ALA A 150 18.57 21.58 13.13
C ALA A 150 17.74 22.33 12.08
N HIS A 151 17.79 23.67 12.09
CA HIS A 151 17.02 24.48 11.14
C HIS A 151 17.50 24.30 9.70
N SER A 152 18.81 24.26 9.48
CA SER A 152 19.38 24.06 8.15
C SER A 152 19.07 22.67 7.60
N ALA A 153 19.20 21.64 8.45
CA ALA A 153 18.85 20.26 8.11
C ALA A 153 17.37 20.14 7.74
N ALA A 154 16.47 20.73 8.54
CA ALA A 154 15.03 20.68 8.28
C ALA A 154 14.64 21.39 6.98
N ILE A 155 15.23 22.55 6.65
CA ILE A 155 14.95 23.26 5.39
C ILE A 155 15.44 22.46 4.19
N THR A 156 16.62 21.83 4.32
CA THR A 156 17.19 20.97 3.28
C THR A 156 16.26 19.79 3.03
N GLU A 157 15.85 19.09 4.09
CA GLU A 157 14.94 17.95 4.01
C GLU A 157 13.59 18.35 3.42
N LEU A 158 13.02 19.47 3.85
CA LEU A 158 11.74 19.99 3.32
C LEU A 158 11.80 20.25 1.82
N THR A 159 12.95 20.70 1.32
CA THR A 159 13.13 20.95 -0.12
C THR A 159 13.21 19.63 -0.89
N ILE A 160 13.97 18.66 -0.38
CA ILE A 160 14.09 17.33 -0.97
C ILE A 160 12.73 16.63 -0.98
N ASP A 161 12.08 16.54 0.19
CA ASP A 161 10.78 15.92 0.37
C ASP A 161 9.69 16.62 -0.43
N GLY A 162 9.74 17.95 -0.57
CA GLY A 162 8.78 18.72 -1.35
C GLY A 162 8.84 18.39 -2.84
N ILE A 163 10.05 18.23 -3.39
CA ILE A 163 10.24 17.81 -4.79
C ILE A 163 9.80 16.36 -4.96
N GLN A 164 10.23 15.47 -4.05
CA GLN A 164 9.87 14.06 -4.07
C GLN A 164 8.35 13.86 -3.96
N TYR A 165 7.69 14.63 -3.09
CA TYR A 165 6.25 14.67 -2.97
C TYR A 165 5.58 15.00 -4.32
N GLY A 166 6.02 16.06 -4.99
CA GLY A 166 5.46 16.49 -6.26
C GLY A 166 5.61 15.40 -7.33
N VAL A 167 6.83 14.89 -7.49
CA VAL A 167 7.15 13.83 -8.45
C VAL A 167 6.35 12.55 -8.19
N SER A 168 6.40 12.03 -6.96
CA SER A 168 5.76 10.78 -6.58
C SER A 168 4.25 10.88 -6.67
N THR A 169 3.67 12.03 -6.34
CA THR A 169 2.23 12.27 -6.48
C THR A 169 1.81 12.25 -7.94
N VAL A 170 2.50 13.00 -8.83
CA VAL A 170 2.17 13.04 -10.26
C VAL A 170 2.32 11.64 -10.87
N PHE A 171 3.43 10.96 -10.59
CA PHE A 171 3.70 9.63 -11.11
C PHE A 171 2.69 8.60 -10.59
N GLY A 172 2.40 8.62 -9.29
CA GLY A 172 1.45 7.70 -8.67
C GLY A 172 0.02 7.90 -9.18
N VAL A 173 -0.43 9.13 -9.33
CA VAL A 173 -1.75 9.45 -9.90
C VAL A 173 -1.84 9.02 -11.36
N ALA A 174 -0.82 9.31 -12.17
CA ALA A 174 -0.78 8.92 -13.58
C ALA A 174 -0.78 7.38 -13.75
N LEU A 175 0.01 6.68 -12.94
CA LEU A 175 0.08 5.23 -12.95
C LEU A 175 -1.25 4.61 -12.48
N PHE A 176 -1.84 5.15 -11.40
CA PHE A 176 -3.16 4.72 -10.94
C PHE A 176 -4.20 4.91 -12.04
N TRP A 177 -4.21 6.06 -12.73
CA TRP A 177 -5.11 6.29 -13.86
C TRP A 177 -4.93 5.25 -14.97
N ALA A 178 -3.68 4.97 -15.37
CA ALA A 178 -3.36 4.00 -16.41
C ALA A 178 -3.83 2.57 -16.04
N MET A 179 -3.64 2.19 -14.77
CA MET A 179 -3.95 0.85 -14.26
C MET A 179 -5.39 0.68 -13.78
N ASN A 180 -6.15 1.75 -13.54
CA ASN A 180 -7.55 1.69 -13.09
C ASN A 180 -8.53 1.28 -14.21
N ARG A 181 -8.03 0.80 -15.36
CA ARG A 181 -8.83 0.29 -16.48
C ARG A 181 -9.49 -1.05 -16.15
N LYS A 182 -10.71 -1.29 -16.68
CA LYS A 182 -11.48 -2.53 -16.44
C LYS A 182 -10.71 -3.81 -16.76
N ALA A 183 -9.91 -3.80 -17.83
CA ALA A 183 -9.09 -4.94 -18.24
C ALA A 183 -8.04 -5.31 -17.18
N PHE A 184 -7.38 -4.29 -16.61
CA PHE A 184 -6.36 -4.51 -15.59
C PHE A 184 -6.98 -4.93 -14.25
N LYS A 185 -8.15 -4.38 -13.89
CA LYS A 185 -8.91 -4.86 -12.72
C LYS A 185 -9.31 -6.33 -12.84
N LYS A 186 -9.66 -6.78 -14.05
CA LYS A 186 -9.97 -8.19 -14.31
C LYS A 186 -8.72 -9.06 -14.14
N PHE A 187 -7.60 -8.66 -14.75
CA PHE A 187 -6.32 -9.34 -14.56
C PHE A 187 -5.92 -9.43 -13.08
N LEU A 188 -6.04 -8.34 -12.32
CA LEU A 188 -5.77 -8.34 -10.89
C LEU A 188 -6.73 -9.24 -10.11
N ALA A 189 -8.01 -9.29 -10.48
CA ALA A 189 -8.98 -10.16 -9.80
C ALA A 189 -8.72 -11.65 -10.07
N ASP A 190 -8.23 -11.99 -11.27
CA ASP A 190 -7.87 -13.35 -11.65
C ASP A 190 -6.57 -13.80 -10.93
N GLU A 191 -5.59 -12.89 -10.80
CA GLU A 191 -4.28 -13.19 -10.20
C GLU A 191 -4.24 -13.03 -8.67
N PHE A 192 -5.06 -12.11 -8.13
CA PHE A 192 -5.24 -11.85 -6.69
C PHE A 192 -6.71 -12.05 -6.29
N PRO A 193 -7.23 -13.29 -6.35
CA PRO A 193 -8.63 -13.53 -6.06
C PRO A 193 -8.91 -13.25 -4.58
N ASP A 194 -9.87 -12.36 -4.32
CA ASP A 194 -10.31 -12.03 -2.97
C ASP A 194 -10.85 -13.31 -2.28
N PRO A 195 -10.25 -13.77 -1.17
CA PRO A 195 -10.72 -14.95 -0.48
C PRO A 195 -12.15 -14.80 0.07
N GLN A 196 -12.66 -13.58 0.26
CA GLN A 196 -14.08 -13.37 0.59
C GLN A 196 -15.00 -13.66 -0.60
N ALA A 197 -14.57 -13.32 -1.82
CA ALA A 197 -15.31 -13.69 -3.03
C ALA A 197 -15.30 -15.22 -3.21
N GLN A 198 -14.16 -15.88 -2.97
CA GLN A 198 -14.08 -17.34 -3.04
C GLN A 198 -14.92 -18.04 -1.95
N LEU A 199 -14.94 -17.54 -0.71
CA LEU A 199 -15.81 -18.11 0.33
C LEU A 199 -17.29 -17.95 -0.02
N LYS A 200 -17.71 -16.80 -0.54
CA LYS A 200 -19.10 -16.58 -0.96
C LYS A 200 -19.51 -17.53 -2.09
N VAL A 201 -18.63 -17.75 -3.07
CA VAL A 201 -18.87 -18.71 -4.16
C VAL A 201 -18.96 -20.14 -3.61
N LYS A 202 -18.07 -20.54 -2.71
CA LYS A 202 -18.11 -21.87 -2.07
C LYS A 202 -19.37 -22.07 -1.23
N MET A 203 -19.79 -21.07 -0.45
CA MET A 203 -21.03 -21.13 0.32
C MET A 203 -22.28 -21.18 -0.57
N ALA A 204 -22.29 -20.43 -1.69
CA ALA A 204 -23.37 -20.48 -2.66
C ALA A 204 -23.44 -21.84 -3.37
N ALA A 205 -22.29 -22.42 -3.73
CA ALA A 205 -22.22 -23.76 -4.31
C ALA A 205 -22.73 -24.84 -3.35
N ASN A 206 -22.36 -24.77 -2.06
CA ASN A 206 -22.88 -25.69 -1.04
C ASN A 206 -24.40 -25.57 -0.86
N LYS A 207 -24.95 -24.36 -0.83
CA LYS A 207 -26.41 -24.16 -0.76
C LYS A 207 -27.15 -24.77 -1.95
N ASN A 208 -26.61 -24.59 -3.16
CA ASN A 208 -27.21 -25.17 -4.36
C ASN A 208 -27.17 -26.71 -4.33
N LEU A 209 -26.10 -27.29 -3.79
CA LEU A 209 -25.97 -28.74 -3.57
C LEU A 209 -26.99 -29.26 -2.54
N GLU A 210 -27.15 -28.58 -1.41
CA GLU A 210 -28.15 -28.93 -0.40
C GLU A 210 -29.58 -28.90 -0.98
N GLN A 211 -29.91 -27.86 -1.76
CA GLN A 211 -31.21 -27.76 -2.44
C GLN A 211 -31.43 -28.86 -3.48
N ALA A 212 -30.40 -29.28 -4.21
CA ALA A 212 -30.51 -30.38 -5.17
C ALA A 212 -30.73 -31.74 -4.48
N ILE A 213 -30.09 -31.97 -3.32
CA ILE A 213 -30.27 -33.19 -2.52
C ILE A 213 -31.68 -33.26 -1.92
N GLU A 214 -32.20 -32.15 -1.39
CA GLU A 214 -33.59 -32.08 -0.89
C GLU A 214 -34.62 -32.37 -1.98
N GLN A 215 -34.42 -31.85 -3.20
CA GLN A 215 -35.31 -32.12 -4.33
C GLN A 215 -35.28 -33.59 -4.78
N GLN A 216 -34.13 -34.26 -4.74
CA GLN A 216 -34.03 -35.69 -5.05
C GLN A 216 -34.70 -36.58 -3.98
N HIS A 217 -34.62 -36.19 -2.71
CA HIS A 217 -35.30 -36.91 -1.62
C HIS A 217 -36.82 -36.79 -1.66
N LEU A 218 -37.37 -35.73 -2.25
CA LEU A 218 -38.82 -35.55 -2.43
C LEU A 218 -39.40 -36.30 -3.64
N GLN A 219 -38.54 -36.81 -4.54
CA GLN A 219 -38.94 -37.54 -5.74
C GLN A 219 -38.87 -39.07 -5.61
N ASN A 220 -38.27 -39.58 -4.53
CA ASN A 220 -38.21 -41.01 -4.19
C ASN A 220 -39.16 -41.33 -3.03
#